data_AF-A0A8H4SQ53-F1
#
_entry.id   AF-A0A8H4SQ53-F1
#
_cell.length_a   1.000
_cell.length_b   1.000
_cell.length_c   1.000
_cell.angle_alpha   90.00
_cell.angle_beta   90.00
_cell.angle_gamma   90.00
#
_symmetry.space_group_name_H-M   'P 1'
#
loop_
_entity.id
_entity.type
_entity.pdbx_description
1 polymer ?
#
loop_
_entity_poly.entity_id
_entity_poly.type
_entity_poly.pdbx_seq_one_letter_code
_entity_poly.pdbx_strand_id
1 'polypeptide(L)'
;MSVSVASMGTTPYAAAVGVAVVIYFVIYPFILYLKDSKGLRRFPNMTTLSGMTNLPFMVLAHGGARSTHLAKLHKKEPIIRTGPNTLSFSGGQAIKDIYGHGTPCTKDGSYIVGAGTHYHLADVVDKPDHARKRKVLSSAYALKNLEGWEYKVADKVQRMIEHFDKVSTAPLPKGVQYPDPKDVNLDFRAWSNFFSLDAIADIGLSEKLG
;
A
#
# COMPACT_ATOMS: atom_id res chain seq x y z
N MET A 1 5.50 -56.29 -9.60
CA MET A 1 5.43 -54.85 -9.28
C MET A 1 5.38 -54.72 -7.76
N SER A 2 6.52 -54.46 -7.12
CA SER A 2 6.64 -54.30 -5.68
C SER A 2 6.34 -52.84 -5.30
N VAL A 3 5.11 -52.58 -4.85
CA VAL A 3 4.80 -51.30 -4.20
C VAL A 3 5.54 -51.29 -2.86
N SER A 4 6.50 -50.38 -2.70
CA SER A 4 7.30 -50.26 -1.47
C SER A 4 6.38 -49.96 -0.29
N VAL A 5 6.50 -50.74 0.80
CA VAL A 5 5.73 -50.57 2.04
C VAL A 5 5.82 -49.14 2.61
N ALA A 6 6.91 -48.44 2.33
CA ALA A 6 7.07 -47.02 2.67
C ALA A 6 6.05 -46.10 1.97
N SER A 7 5.59 -46.44 0.76
CA SER A 7 4.58 -45.65 0.02
C SER A 7 3.17 -45.79 0.58
N MET A 8 2.86 -46.93 1.22
CA MET A 8 1.55 -47.15 1.85
C MET A 8 1.39 -46.34 3.13
N GLY A 9 2.49 -46.03 3.83
CA GLY A 9 2.47 -45.16 5.01
C GLY A 9 2.26 -43.68 4.66
N THR A 10 2.82 -43.19 3.56
CA THR A 10 2.78 -41.75 3.20
C THR A 10 1.50 -41.33 2.47
N THR A 11 0.87 -42.24 1.72
CA THR A 11 -0.37 -41.98 0.96
C THR A 11 -1.57 -41.55 1.83
N PRO A 12 -1.89 -42.17 2.98
CA PRO A 12 -3.02 -41.75 3.81
C PRO A 12 -2.78 -40.37 4.46
N TYR A 13 -1.53 -40.04 4.84
CA TYR A 13 -1.21 -38.72 5.37
C TYR A 13 -1.30 -37.63 4.30
N ALA A 14 -0.81 -37.89 3.09
CA ALA A 14 -0.95 -36.96 1.98
C ALA A 14 -2.42 -36.69 1.63
N ALA A 15 -3.26 -37.73 1.62
CA ALA A 15 -4.70 -37.60 1.42
C ALA A 15 -5.38 -36.80 2.55
N ALA A 16 -5.03 -37.09 3.81
CA ALA A 16 -5.57 -36.38 4.97
C ALA A 16 -5.19 -34.89 4.95
N VAL A 17 -3.94 -34.56 4.61
CA VAL A 17 -3.48 -33.18 4.44
C VAL A 17 -4.24 -32.51 3.28
N GLY A 18 -4.40 -33.20 2.15
CA GLY A 18 -5.18 -32.69 1.02
C GLY A 18 -6.63 -32.34 1.40
N VAL A 19 -7.30 -33.25 2.13
CA VAL A 19 -8.66 -33.01 2.64
C VAL A 19 -8.68 -31.83 3.63
N ALA A 20 -7.74 -31.76 4.56
CA ALA A 20 -7.64 -30.66 5.51
C ALA A 20 -7.44 -29.29 4.82
N VAL A 21 -6.60 -29.25 3.78
CA VAL A 21 -6.38 -28.05 2.94
C VAL A 21 -7.68 -27.64 2.25
N VAL A 22 -8.41 -28.58 1.64
CA VAL A 22 -9.70 -28.28 0.98
C VAL A 22 -10.73 -27.78 2.00
N ILE A 23 -10.82 -28.40 3.17
CA ILE A 23 -11.71 -27.96 4.24
C ILE A 23 -11.37 -26.53 4.65
N TYR A 24 -10.09 -26.25 4.92
CA TYR A 24 -9.66 -24.96 5.44
C TYR A 24 -9.77 -23.82 4.42
N PHE A 25 -9.37 -24.04 3.17
CA PHE A 25 -9.32 -22.98 2.15
C PHE A 25 -10.58 -22.84 1.30
N VAL A 26 -11.44 -23.87 1.23
CA VAL A 26 -12.64 -23.85 0.38
C VAL A 26 -13.92 -23.95 1.20
N ILE A 27 -14.05 -25.01 2.00
CA ILE A 27 -15.32 -25.30 2.69
C ILE A 27 -15.56 -24.30 3.83
N TYR A 28 -14.56 -24.05 4.66
CA TYR A 28 -14.68 -23.16 5.81
C TYR A 28 -15.01 -21.71 5.41
N PRO A 29 -14.33 -21.07 4.43
CA PRO A 29 -14.69 -19.72 3.99
C PRO A 29 -16.06 -19.65 3.32
N PHE A 30 -16.48 -20.71 2.62
CA PHE A 30 -17.82 -20.82 2.06
C PHE A 30 -18.90 -20.83 3.16
N ILE A 31 -18.70 -21.63 4.22
CA ILE A 31 -19.61 -21.66 5.38
C ILE A 31 -19.67 -20.27 6.05
N LEU A 32 -18.53 -19.62 6.25
CA LEU A 32 -18.48 -18.27 6.82
C LEU A 32 -19.23 -17.25 5.95
N TYR A 33 -19.08 -17.34 4.63
CA TYR A 33 -19.81 -16.51 3.70
C TYR A 33 -21.32 -16.74 3.82
N LEU A 34 -21.79 -17.99 3.91
CA LEU A 34 -23.21 -18.28 4.08
C LEU A 34 -23.76 -17.78 5.42
N LYS A 35 -23.02 -17.97 6.52
CA LYS A 35 -23.40 -17.52 7.87
C LYS A 35 -23.61 -16.02 7.94
N ASP A 36 -22.78 -15.24 7.24
CA ASP A 36 -22.85 -13.78 7.12
C ASP A 36 -23.13 -13.04 8.45
N SER A 37 -22.41 -13.39 9.52
CA SER A 37 -22.63 -12.81 10.85
C SER A 37 -22.48 -11.29 10.91
N LYS A 38 -21.77 -10.70 9.94
CA LYS A 38 -21.54 -9.25 9.81
C LYS A 38 -22.52 -8.57 8.85
N GLY A 39 -23.41 -9.32 8.22
CA GLY A 39 -24.39 -8.81 7.25
C GLY A 39 -23.74 -8.16 6.03
N LEU A 40 -22.57 -8.63 5.59
CA LEU A 40 -21.80 -8.01 4.51
C LEU A 40 -22.25 -8.48 3.12
N ARG A 41 -23.11 -9.51 3.01
CA ARG A 41 -23.65 -9.96 1.71
C ARG A 41 -24.59 -8.96 1.05
N ARG A 42 -25.09 -7.98 1.80
CA ARG A 42 -25.90 -6.88 1.24
C ARG A 42 -25.12 -5.98 0.29
N PHE A 43 -23.79 -6.00 0.35
CA PHE A 43 -22.94 -5.21 -0.52
C PHE A 43 -22.51 -6.02 -1.74
N PRO A 44 -22.47 -5.40 -2.93
CA PRO A 44 -22.03 -6.07 -4.15
C PRO A 44 -20.58 -6.50 -4.01
N ASN A 45 -20.29 -7.74 -4.40
CA ASN A 45 -18.92 -8.25 -4.41
C ASN A 45 -18.14 -7.69 -5.60
N MET A 46 -16.85 -7.40 -5.41
CA MET A 46 -15.93 -7.00 -6.49
C MET A 46 -15.84 -8.11 -7.56
N THR A 47 -15.68 -9.36 -7.12
CA THR A 47 -15.85 -10.56 -7.95
C THR A 47 -16.69 -11.60 -7.21
N THR A 48 -17.17 -12.62 -7.90
CA THR A 48 -18.02 -13.68 -7.31
C THR A 48 -17.40 -14.32 -6.06
N LEU A 49 -16.07 -14.41 -5.99
CA LEU A 49 -15.33 -15.02 -4.89
C LEU A 49 -14.90 -14.04 -3.79
N SER A 50 -15.03 -12.72 -3.99
CA SER A 50 -14.58 -11.72 -3.01
C SER A 50 -15.26 -11.86 -1.66
N GLY A 51 -16.51 -12.34 -1.61
CA GLY A 51 -17.19 -12.60 -0.35
C GLY A 51 -16.59 -13.74 0.49
N MET A 52 -15.86 -14.66 -0.16
CA MET A 52 -15.32 -15.88 0.46
C MET A 52 -13.81 -15.85 0.64
N THR A 53 -13.08 -15.16 -0.24
CA THR A 53 -11.62 -15.11 -0.19
C THR A 53 -11.06 -13.78 -0.66
N ASN A 54 -9.88 -13.41 -0.16
CA ASN A 54 -9.13 -12.23 -0.58
C ASN A 54 -8.37 -12.43 -1.91
N LEU A 55 -8.28 -13.67 -2.41
CA LEU A 55 -7.48 -14.02 -3.60
C LEU A 55 -7.75 -13.13 -4.83
N PRO A 56 -9.01 -12.83 -5.21
CA PRO A 56 -9.26 -11.97 -6.37
C PRO A 56 -8.64 -10.58 -6.20
N PHE A 57 -8.71 -10.02 -4.99
CA PHE A 57 -8.12 -8.72 -4.70
C PHE A 57 -6.60 -8.77 -4.66
N MET A 58 -6.01 -9.88 -4.18
CA MET A 58 -4.56 -10.10 -4.21
C MET A 58 -4.02 -10.22 -5.64
N VAL A 59 -4.70 -10.96 -6.51
CA VAL A 59 -4.33 -11.06 -7.94
C VAL A 59 -4.39 -9.69 -8.61
N LEU A 60 -5.46 -8.94 -8.35
CA LEU A 60 -5.61 -7.57 -8.85
C LEU A 60 -4.52 -6.62 -8.29
N ALA A 61 -4.11 -6.81 -7.03
CA ALA A 61 -2.99 -6.12 -6.39
C ALA A 61 -1.68 -6.38 -7.11
N HIS A 62 -1.39 -7.65 -7.37
CA HIS A 62 -0.18 -8.09 -8.03
C HIS A 62 -0.09 -7.56 -9.46
N GLY A 63 -1.22 -7.46 -10.17
CA GLY A 63 -1.29 -6.87 -11.51
C GLY A 63 -1.28 -5.34 -11.57
N GLY A 64 -1.16 -4.63 -10.44
CA GLY A 64 -1.09 -3.17 -10.40
C GLY A 64 -2.39 -2.42 -10.76
N ALA A 65 -3.51 -3.12 -10.92
CA ALA A 65 -4.76 -2.55 -11.43
C ALA A 65 -5.83 -2.28 -10.34
N ARG A 66 -5.47 -2.36 -9.04
CA ARG A 66 -6.43 -2.18 -7.91
C ARG A 66 -7.22 -0.88 -8.01
N SER A 67 -6.52 0.24 -8.06
CA SER A 67 -7.14 1.56 -7.97
C SER A 67 -8.02 1.84 -9.20
N THR A 68 -7.55 1.49 -10.39
CA THR A 68 -8.30 1.71 -11.64
C THR A 68 -9.51 0.81 -11.74
N HIS A 69 -9.42 -0.45 -11.30
CA HIS A 69 -10.54 -1.39 -11.29
C HIS A 69 -11.61 -0.97 -10.27
N LEU A 70 -11.21 -0.67 -9.02
CA LEU A 70 -12.16 -0.19 -8.01
C LEU A 70 -12.81 1.13 -8.42
N ALA A 71 -12.06 2.07 -9.00
CA ALA A 71 -12.62 3.32 -9.50
C ALA A 71 -13.70 3.09 -10.57
N LYS A 72 -13.51 2.10 -11.47
CA LYS A 72 -14.53 1.72 -12.47
C LYS A 72 -15.79 1.15 -11.82
N LEU A 73 -15.65 0.26 -10.85
CA LEU A 73 -16.80 -0.33 -10.16
C LEU A 73 -17.55 0.71 -9.32
N HIS A 74 -16.82 1.63 -8.69
CA HIS A 74 -17.40 2.71 -7.88
C HIS A 74 -18.18 3.76 -8.67
N LYS A 75 -18.13 3.73 -10.01
CA LYS A 75 -19.06 4.49 -10.85
C LYS A 75 -20.50 3.98 -10.77
N LYS A 76 -20.68 2.71 -10.40
CA LYS A 76 -21.99 2.06 -10.31
C LYS A 76 -22.43 1.90 -8.86
N GLU A 77 -21.50 1.54 -7.98
CA GLU A 77 -21.81 1.16 -6.59
C GLU A 77 -20.93 1.93 -5.59
N PRO A 78 -21.51 2.66 -4.62
CA PRO A 78 -20.72 3.46 -3.68
C PRO A 78 -19.93 2.61 -2.67
N ILE A 79 -20.39 1.38 -2.42
CA ILE A 79 -19.80 0.45 -1.45
C ILE A 79 -19.63 -0.90 -2.13
N ILE A 80 -18.41 -1.46 -2.10
CA ILE A 80 -18.07 -2.72 -2.76
C ILE A 80 -17.36 -3.62 -1.76
N ARG A 81 -17.76 -4.89 -1.70
CA ARG A 81 -17.07 -5.91 -0.91
C ARG A 81 -15.88 -6.47 -1.67
N THR A 82 -14.67 -6.22 -1.18
CA THR A 82 -13.41 -6.64 -1.82
C THR A 82 -12.85 -7.93 -1.23
N GLY A 83 -13.29 -8.31 -0.03
CA GLY A 83 -12.89 -9.53 0.65
C GLY A 83 -13.92 -10.00 1.68
N PRO A 84 -13.64 -11.09 2.42
CA PRO A 84 -14.58 -11.65 3.38
C PRO A 84 -14.97 -10.68 4.50
N ASN A 85 -14.03 -9.80 4.89
CA ASN A 85 -14.18 -8.86 5.99
C ASN A 85 -13.85 -7.41 5.58
N THR A 86 -13.85 -7.12 4.28
CA THR A 86 -13.30 -5.87 3.73
C THR A 86 -14.28 -5.23 2.76
N LEU A 87 -14.51 -3.94 2.97
CA LEU A 87 -15.34 -3.07 2.13
C LEU A 87 -14.49 -1.93 1.58
N SER A 88 -14.78 -1.54 0.35
CA SER A 88 -14.27 -0.35 -0.31
C SER A 88 -15.39 0.67 -0.40
N PHE A 89 -15.09 1.93 -0.09
CA PHE A 89 -16.04 3.04 -0.09
C PHE A 89 -15.53 4.15 -1.03
N SER A 90 -16.42 4.73 -1.85
CA SER A 90 -16.07 5.86 -2.73
C SER A 90 -16.66 7.21 -2.31
N GLY A 91 -17.66 7.22 -1.43
CA GLY A 91 -18.32 8.45 -1.01
C GLY A 91 -17.45 9.31 -0.10
N GLY A 92 -17.42 10.64 -0.31
CA GLY A 92 -16.67 11.57 0.53
C GLY A 92 -17.07 11.56 2.01
N GLN A 93 -18.33 11.22 2.31
CA GLN A 93 -18.81 11.05 3.69
C GLN A 93 -18.05 9.94 4.43
N ALA A 94 -17.66 8.85 3.74
CA ALA A 94 -16.92 7.76 4.35
C ALA A 94 -15.55 8.21 4.91
N ILE A 95 -14.97 9.30 4.39
CA ILE A 95 -13.73 9.86 4.94
C ILE A 95 -13.97 10.34 6.38
N LYS A 96 -15.08 11.03 6.62
CA LYS A 96 -15.44 11.51 7.97
C LYS A 96 -15.82 10.36 8.89
N ASP A 97 -16.53 9.35 8.38
CA ASP A 97 -16.99 8.24 9.22
C ASP A 97 -15.80 7.32 9.63
N ILE A 98 -14.85 7.08 8.71
CA ILE A 98 -13.70 6.19 8.93
C ILE A 98 -12.52 6.90 9.60
N TYR A 99 -12.24 8.15 9.23
CA TYR A 99 -11.04 8.89 9.68
C TYR A 99 -11.36 10.12 10.53
N GLY A 100 -12.64 10.46 10.72
CA GLY A 100 -13.04 11.63 11.49
C GLY A 100 -12.78 11.49 12.99
N HIS A 101 -12.90 12.62 13.68
CA HIS A 101 -12.70 12.69 15.12
C HIS A 101 -13.73 11.81 15.85
N GLY A 102 -13.26 11.03 16.83
CA GLY A 102 -14.13 10.14 17.61
C GLY A 102 -14.56 8.85 16.89
N THR A 103 -14.06 8.56 15.68
CA THR A 103 -14.40 7.32 14.97
C THR A 103 -14.07 6.08 15.81
N PRO A 104 -14.96 5.06 15.86
CA PRO A 104 -14.66 3.79 16.50
C PRO A 104 -13.62 2.99 15.72
N CYS A 105 -13.43 3.28 14.41
CA CYS A 105 -12.50 2.57 13.55
C CYS A 105 -11.05 2.67 14.06
N THR A 106 -10.32 1.57 13.93
CA THR A 106 -8.87 1.47 14.16
C THR A 106 -8.20 1.09 12.85
N LYS A 107 -6.87 1.26 12.77
CA LYS A 107 -6.10 0.70 11.65
C LYS A 107 -6.30 -0.82 11.61
N ASP A 108 -6.26 -1.37 10.41
CA ASP A 108 -6.39 -2.81 10.22
C ASP A 108 -5.12 -3.55 10.68
N GLY A 109 -5.24 -4.83 11.02
CA GLY A 109 -4.11 -5.68 11.40
C GLY A 109 -3.06 -5.84 10.29
N SER A 110 -3.39 -5.56 9.03
CA SER A 110 -2.41 -5.51 7.94
C SER A 110 -1.27 -4.53 8.17
N TYR A 111 -1.48 -3.46 8.96
CA TYR A 111 -0.44 -2.48 9.27
C TYR A 111 0.71 -3.04 10.11
N ILE A 112 0.49 -4.14 10.85
CA ILE A 112 1.55 -4.76 11.66
C ILE A 112 2.32 -5.86 10.92
N VAL A 113 1.91 -6.24 9.71
CA VAL A 113 2.51 -7.37 8.96
C VAL A 113 3.97 -7.10 8.58
N GLY A 114 4.29 -5.86 8.24
CA GLY A 114 5.66 -5.43 7.90
C GLY A 114 6.44 -4.84 9.07
N ALA A 115 5.86 -4.81 10.27
CA ALA A 115 6.48 -4.17 11.41
C ALA A 115 7.72 -4.95 11.87
N GLY A 116 8.73 -4.21 12.34
CA GLY A 116 9.92 -4.79 12.95
C GLY A 116 9.68 -5.25 14.39
N THR A 117 10.73 -5.30 15.19
CA THR A 117 10.66 -5.66 16.62
C THR A 117 9.81 -4.67 17.45
N HIS A 118 9.58 -3.47 16.92
CA HIS A 118 8.81 -2.41 17.56
C HIS A 118 7.90 -1.72 16.53
N TYR A 119 6.69 -1.34 16.95
CA TYR A 119 5.79 -0.55 16.10
C TYR A 119 6.19 0.92 16.04
N HIS A 120 6.37 1.46 14.85
CA HIS A 120 6.51 2.90 14.64
C HIS A 120 5.14 3.57 14.44
N LEU A 121 5.11 4.90 14.26
CA LEU A 121 3.88 5.68 14.17
C LEU A 121 2.95 5.22 13.02
N ALA A 122 3.52 4.81 11.87
CA ALA A 122 2.73 4.31 10.75
C ALA A 122 2.08 2.92 11.03
N ASP A 123 2.79 1.99 11.69
CA ASP A 123 2.31 0.60 11.86
C ASP A 123 1.49 0.37 13.13
N VAL A 124 1.66 1.20 14.16
CA VAL A 124 0.93 1.05 15.43
C VAL A 124 -0.58 1.20 15.20
N VAL A 125 -1.33 0.16 15.63
CA VAL A 125 -2.79 0.05 15.51
C VAL A 125 -3.51 0.54 16.77
N ASP A 126 -2.88 0.34 17.95
CA ASP A 126 -3.44 0.75 19.23
C ASP A 126 -3.54 2.28 19.33
N LYS A 127 -4.74 2.79 19.67
CA LYS A 127 -5.05 4.23 19.68
C LYS A 127 -4.26 4.98 20.77
N PRO A 128 -4.25 4.54 22.05
CA PRO A 128 -3.41 5.15 23.08
C PRO A 128 -1.93 5.20 22.72
N ASP A 129 -1.34 4.10 22.24
CA ASP A 129 0.08 4.06 21.89
C ASP A 129 0.39 4.92 20.66
N HIS A 130 -0.51 4.93 19.65
CA HIS A 130 -0.42 5.85 18.52
C HIS A 130 -0.44 7.32 18.99
N ALA A 131 -1.36 7.68 19.88
CA ALA A 131 -1.45 9.04 20.42
C ALA A 131 -0.19 9.45 21.16
N ARG A 132 0.37 8.57 22.00
CA ARG A 132 1.64 8.78 22.70
C ARG A 132 2.80 9.01 21.72
N LYS A 133 2.98 8.14 20.72
CA LYS A 133 4.04 8.27 19.71
C LYS A 133 3.88 9.53 18.86
N ARG A 134 2.65 9.85 18.44
CA ARG A 134 2.34 11.08 17.70
C ARG A 134 2.70 12.31 18.53
N LYS A 135 2.39 12.32 19.82
CA LYS A 135 2.73 13.43 20.72
C LYS A 135 4.24 13.66 20.77
N VAL A 136 5.03 12.59 20.89
CA VAL A 136 6.51 12.69 20.89
C VAL A 136 7.04 13.29 19.59
N LEU A 137 6.50 12.89 18.43
CA LEU A 137 6.94 13.39 17.13
C LEU A 137 6.39 14.79 16.79
N SER A 138 5.26 15.20 17.39
CA SER A 138 4.58 16.44 17.02
C SER A 138 5.42 17.71 17.22
N SER A 139 6.33 17.72 18.20
CA SER A 139 7.22 18.85 18.43
C SER A 139 8.22 19.03 17.30
N ALA A 140 8.77 17.94 16.75
CA ALA A 140 9.70 18.00 15.62
C ALA A 140 9.03 18.63 14.38
N TYR A 141 7.77 18.30 14.12
CA TYR A 141 7.00 18.83 13.00
C TYR A 141 6.26 20.14 13.30
N ALA A 142 6.61 20.86 14.38
CA ALA A 142 6.07 22.18 14.65
C ALA A 142 6.50 23.18 13.56
N LEU A 143 5.62 24.11 13.17
CA LEU A 143 5.85 25.04 12.05
C LEU A 143 7.19 25.77 12.13
N LYS A 144 7.55 26.28 13.31
CA LYS A 144 8.84 26.95 13.55
C LYS A 144 10.06 26.08 13.20
N ASN A 145 9.98 24.78 13.46
CA ASN A 145 11.06 23.85 13.11
C ASN A 145 11.09 23.56 11.61
N LEU A 146 9.92 23.49 10.97
CA LEU A 146 9.80 23.34 9.51
C LEU A 146 10.40 24.54 8.77
N GLU A 147 10.10 25.76 9.21
CA GLU A 147 10.72 26.99 8.70
C GLU A 147 12.25 26.93 8.82
N GLY A 148 12.74 26.42 9.95
CA GLY A 148 14.17 26.18 10.18
C GLY A 148 14.79 25.15 9.24
N TRP A 149 14.02 24.36 8.49
CA TRP A 149 14.53 23.37 7.54
C TRP A 149 14.36 23.75 6.07
N GLU A 150 13.72 24.89 5.77
CA GLU A 150 13.48 25.33 4.39
C GLU A 150 14.79 25.41 3.59
N TYR A 151 15.85 25.92 4.20
CA TYR A 151 17.16 26.03 3.57
C TYR A 151 17.75 24.66 3.16
N LYS A 152 17.43 23.58 3.90
CA LYS A 152 17.90 22.22 3.56
C LYS A 152 17.26 21.75 2.26
N VAL A 153 15.96 21.99 2.10
CA VAL A 153 15.22 21.66 0.88
C VAL A 153 15.69 22.55 -0.28
N ALA A 154 15.84 23.86 -0.05
CA ALA A 154 16.33 24.80 -1.05
C ALA A 154 17.71 24.41 -1.60
N ASP A 155 18.65 24.00 -0.74
CA ASP A 155 19.97 23.47 -1.14
C ASP A 155 19.83 22.27 -2.09
N LYS A 156 18.91 21.32 -1.81
CA LYS A 156 18.74 20.12 -2.66
C LYS A 156 18.04 20.44 -3.98
N VAL A 157 17.07 21.35 -3.96
CA VAL A 157 16.45 21.87 -5.19
C VAL A 157 17.50 22.53 -6.06
N GLN A 158 18.33 23.39 -5.47
CA GLN A 158 19.39 24.09 -6.21
C GLN A 158 20.37 23.09 -6.85
N ARG A 159 20.85 22.09 -6.11
CA ARG A 159 21.73 21.04 -6.65
C ARG A 159 21.10 20.27 -7.81
N MET A 160 19.82 19.93 -7.69
CA MET A 160 19.08 19.25 -8.75
C MET A 160 18.97 20.13 -9.99
N ILE A 161 18.64 21.42 -9.84
CA ILE A 161 18.59 22.37 -10.96
C ILE A 161 19.97 22.54 -11.59
N GLU A 162 21.03 22.71 -10.80
CA GLU A 162 22.39 22.82 -11.31
C GLU A 162 22.83 21.60 -12.11
N HIS A 163 22.37 20.39 -11.73
CA HIS A 163 22.60 19.20 -12.55
C HIS A 163 21.77 19.24 -13.84
N PHE A 164 20.49 19.60 -13.76
CA PHE A 164 19.61 19.69 -14.92
C PHE A 164 20.14 20.69 -15.94
N ASP A 165 20.65 21.84 -15.50
CA ASP A 165 21.26 22.85 -16.36
C ASP A 165 22.51 22.33 -17.06
N LYS A 166 23.33 21.50 -16.39
CA LYS A 166 24.54 20.89 -16.99
C LYS A 166 24.23 19.89 -18.10
N VAL A 167 23.09 19.20 -18.00
CA VAL A 167 22.73 18.13 -18.94
C VAL A 167 21.70 18.58 -19.99
N SER A 168 21.05 19.71 -19.77
CA SER A 168 20.07 20.30 -20.68
C SER A 168 20.72 20.77 -21.98
N THR A 169 20.04 20.51 -23.10
CA THR A 169 20.43 21.00 -24.42
C THR A 169 19.79 22.34 -24.74
N ALA A 170 20.20 22.95 -25.86
CA ALA A 170 19.51 24.12 -26.39
C ALA A 170 18.04 23.80 -26.73
N PRO A 171 17.12 24.78 -26.68
CA PRO A 171 15.73 24.57 -27.04
C PRO A 171 15.58 23.95 -28.44
N LEU A 172 14.56 23.09 -28.59
CA LEU A 172 14.29 22.42 -29.86
C LEU A 172 14.06 23.46 -30.98
N PRO A 173 14.56 23.20 -32.21
CA PRO A 173 14.26 24.04 -33.37
C PRO A 173 12.75 24.13 -33.62
N LYS A 174 12.30 25.26 -34.20
CA LYS A 174 10.89 25.48 -34.53
C LYS A 174 10.37 24.36 -35.44
N GLY A 175 9.32 23.67 -34.99
CA GLY A 175 8.68 22.57 -35.73
C GLY A 175 9.11 21.17 -35.31
N VAL A 176 10.12 21.03 -34.44
CA VAL A 176 10.55 19.73 -33.88
C VAL A 176 9.88 19.51 -32.52
N GLN A 177 9.16 18.39 -32.35
CA GLN A 177 8.46 18.06 -31.10
C GLN A 177 9.24 17.15 -30.15
N TYR A 178 10.17 16.34 -30.68
CA TYR A 178 10.91 15.35 -29.90
C TYR A 178 12.40 15.62 -30.00
N PRO A 179 13.15 15.59 -28.88
CA PRO A 179 14.61 15.68 -28.90
C PRO A 179 15.23 14.47 -29.60
N ASP A 180 16.45 14.64 -30.10
CA ASP A 180 17.25 13.49 -30.55
C ASP A 180 17.42 12.53 -29.36
N PRO A 181 17.23 11.22 -29.51
CA PRO A 181 17.47 10.25 -28.43
C PRO A 181 18.83 10.38 -27.74
N LYS A 182 19.85 10.89 -28.43
CA LYS A 182 21.19 11.16 -27.86
C LYS A 182 21.20 12.30 -26.84
N ASP A 183 20.25 13.22 -26.95
CA ASP A 183 20.09 14.38 -26.06
C ASP A 183 19.23 14.05 -24.84
N VAL A 184 18.60 12.87 -24.79
CA VAL A 184 17.81 12.40 -23.65
C VAL A 184 18.73 11.71 -22.64
N ASN A 185 19.53 12.52 -21.95
CA ASN A 185 20.51 12.07 -20.96
C ASN A 185 20.04 12.23 -19.50
N LEU A 186 18.80 12.68 -19.27
CA LEU A 186 18.25 12.95 -17.94
C LEU A 186 17.19 11.91 -17.54
N ASP A 187 17.47 11.13 -16.50
CA ASP A 187 16.47 10.32 -15.81
C ASP A 187 15.81 11.12 -14.67
N PHE A 188 14.69 11.76 -14.97
CA PHE A 188 13.94 12.54 -14.00
C PHE A 188 13.43 11.70 -12.80
N ARG A 189 13.11 10.42 -13.02
CA ARG A 189 12.64 9.53 -11.95
C ARG A 189 13.77 9.24 -10.97
N ALA A 190 14.98 8.98 -11.46
CA ALA A 190 16.15 8.79 -10.60
C ALA A 190 16.43 10.06 -9.80
N TRP A 191 16.51 11.22 -10.45
CA TRP A 191 16.83 12.50 -9.80
C TRP A 191 15.80 12.95 -8.76
N SER A 192 14.50 12.76 -9.04
CA SER A 192 13.45 13.05 -8.05
C SER A 192 13.52 12.11 -6.83
N ASN A 193 13.93 10.85 -7.02
CA ASN A 193 14.20 9.95 -5.90
C ASN A 193 15.43 10.38 -5.09
N PHE A 194 16.54 10.77 -5.74
CA PHE A 194 17.74 11.25 -5.04
C PHE A 194 17.44 12.51 -4.23
N PHE A 195 16.75 13.49 -4.84
CA PHE A 195 16.30 14.70 -4.16
C PHE A 195 15.48 14.37 -2.89
N SER A 196 14.47 13.50 -3.02
CA SER A 196 13.59 13.17 -1.90
C SER A 196 14.31 12.38 -0.79
N LEU A 197 15.15 11.42 -1.15
CA LEU A 197 15.95 10.65 -0.19
C LEU A 197 16.92 11.54 0.59
N ASP A 198 17.66 12.40 -0.11
CA ASP A 198 18.64 13.29 0.52
C ASP A 198 17.96 14.37 1.38
N ALA A 199 16.84 14.95 0.90
CA ALA A 199 16.07 15.91 1.70
C ALA A 199 15.50 15.28 2.99
N ILE A 200 14.98 14.04 2.92
CA ILE A 200 14.48 13.32 4.09
C ILE A 200 15.62 12.97 5.05
N ALA A 201 16.78 12.54 4.55
CA ALA A 201 17.94 12.23 5.38
C ALA A 201 18.49 13.49 6.06
N ASP A 202 18.61 14.61 5.36
CA ASP A 202 19.12 15.85 5.94
C ASP A 202 18.14 16.40 6.98
N ILE A 203 16.83 16.37 6.73
CA ILE A 203 15.84 16.83 7.72
C ILE A 203 15.77 15.89 8.92
N GLY A 204 15.63 14.58 8.68
CA GLY A 204 15.34 13.60 9.72
C GLY A 204 16.57 13.15 10.51
N LEU A 205 17.73 13.08 9.86
CA LEU A 205 18.97 12.52 10.42
C LEU A 205 20.12 13.54 10.45
N SER A 206 19.93 14.74 9.87
CA SER A 206 21.02 15.72 9.68
C SER A 206 22.19 15.19 8.86
N GLU A 207 21.91 14.26 7.95
CA GLU A 207 22.90 13.62 7.09
C GLU A 207 22.72 14.03 5.64
N LYS A 208 23.84 14.32 4.95
CA LYS A 208 23.85 14.61 3.51
C LYS A 208 24.36 13.41 2.75
N LEU A 209 23.54 12.85 1.86
CA LEU A 209 23.84 11.64 1.11
C LEU A 209 24.72 11.88 -0.13
N GLY A 210 24.81 13.12 -0.61
CA GLY A 210 25.67 13.52 -1.73
C GLY A 210 24.90 13.88 -2.97
#